data_AF-A0A4Y7IW25-F1
#
_entry.id   AF-A0A4Y7IW25-F1
#
_cell.length_a   1.000
_cell.length_b   1.000
_cell.length_c   1.000
_cell.angle_alpha   90.00
_cell.angle_beta   90.00
_cell.angle_gamma   90.00
#
_symmetry.space_group_name_H-M   'P 1'
#
loop_
_entity.id
_entity.type
_entity.pdbx_description
1 polymer ?
#
loop_
_entity_poly.entity_id
_entity_poly.type
_entity_poly.pdbx_seq_one_letter_code
_entity_poly.pdbx_strand_id
1 'polypeptide(L)'
;MVWDIFLFINIKDFGSKLKELKTSTTGREHELDSPSRFIATHVPYPSLPESVKSCMNCKVVYLCRNPKDNFISLWHFINKLRALQALQEDYNYSAPLSIEEALEFFCSGVSIFGPFWDHMLGYWKESLEKPHRVLFLNQAKRLAEFIGYGFSIEEVSRGVIEEILHLCSFQHLKAFDVNKNGTFRGRVKNIEFYRKGEVGDWKNYLTPLMVERLDRLVNDKLQGSGLVF
;
A
#
# COMPACT_ATOMS: atom_id res chain seq x y z
N MET A 1 -3.38 6.17 4.59
CA MET A 1 -3.02 5.84 3.20
C MET A 1 -3.89 4.68 2.79
N VAL A 2 -4.61 4.82 1.68
CA VAL A 2 -5.46 3.77 1.13
C VAL A 2 -4.56 2.83 0.35
N TRP A 3 -4.51 1.55 0.76
CA TRP A 3 -3.95 0.43 0.00
C TRP A 3 -2.63 0.69 -0.69
N ASP A 4 -1.51 0.26 -0.12
CA ASP A 4 -0.28 0.24 -0.89
C ASP A 4 0.41 -1.11 -0.79
N ILE A 5 0.69 -1.70 -1.95
CA ILE A 5 1.70 -2.73 -2.14
C ILE A 5 2.74 -2.04 -3.02
N PHE A 6 3.94 -1.83 -2.47
CA PHE A 6 5.04 -1.19 -3.19
C PHE A 6 6.03 -2.25 -3.64
N LEU A 7 5.85 -2.76 -4.85
CA LEU A 7 6.96 -3.43 -5.54
C LEU A 7 8.08 -2.37 -5.77
N PHE A 8 9.33 -2.70 -5.47
CA PHE A 8 10.46 -1.78 -5.69
C PHE A 8 11.43 -2.46 -6.65
N ILE A 9 11.33 -2.19 -7.96
CA ILE A 9 12.24 -2.78 -8.94
C ILE A 9 13.55 -1.97 -8.99
N ASN A 10 14.64 -2.61 -8.56
CA ASN A 10 16.04 -2.18 -8.77
C ASN A 10 16.43 -0.81 -8.18
N ILE A 11 17.32 -0.84 -7.20
CA ILE A 11 17.81 0.35 -6.51
C ILE A 11 19.34 0.37 -6.62
N LYS A 12 19.82 1.17 -7.56
CA LYS A 12 21.02 1.99 -7.38
C LYS A 12 20.58 3.44 -7.19
N ASP A 13 20.95 4.06 -6.09
CA ASP A 13 20.76 5.47 -5.71
C ASP A 13 19.45 5.91 -5.02
N PHE A 14 18.99 5.18 -3.99
CA PHE A 14 17.93 5.70 -3.08
C PHE A 14 18.35 6.96 -2.31
N GLY A 15 19.61 7.04 -1.88
CA GLY A 15 20.13 8.15 -1.08
C GLY A 15 20.24 9.50 -1.82
N SER A 16 20.51 9.50 -3.13
CA SER A 16 20.60 10.75 -3.91
C SER A 16 19.22 11.30 -4.30
N LYS A 17 18.24 10.42 -4.57
CA LYS A 17 16.87 10.83 -4.97
C LYS A 17 16.05 11.48 -3.85
N LEU A 18 16.35 11.20 -2.57
CA LEU A 18 15.76 11.95 -1.45
C LEU A 18 16.12 13.44 -1.48
N LYS A 19 17.24 13.82 -2.11
CA LYS A 19 17.61 15.22 -2.32
C LYS A 19 16.86 15.84 -3.52
N GLU A 20 16.58 15.06 -4.57
CA GLU A 20 15.82 15.51 -5.75
C GLU A 20 14.31 15.66 -5.51
N LEU A 21 13.75 14.90 -4.54
CA LEU A 21 12.37 15.08 -4.06
C LEU A 21 12.12 16.46 -3.43
N LYS A 22 13.18 17.22 -3.12
CA LYS A 22 13.08 18.63 -2.71
C LYS A 22 12.89 19.59 -3.90
N THR A 23 13.02 19.15 -5.15
CA THR A 23 13.11 20.05 -6.32
C THR A 23 12.22 19.69 -7.53
N SER A 24 11.57 18.53 -7.57
CA SER A 24 10.76 18.15 -8.74
C SER A 24 9.30 18.60 -8.63
N THR A 25 9.04 19.76 -9.22
CA THR A 25 7.70 20.28 -9.53
C THR A 25 7.49 20.05 -11.02
N THR A 26 6.31 19.56 -11.43
CA THR A 26 5.82 19.30 -12.80
C THR A 26 5.87 17.85 -13.27
N GLY A 27 4.69 17.34 -13.62
CA GLY A 27 4.52 16.11 -14.36
C GLY A 27 4.98 16.30 -15.79
N ARG A 28 6.05 15.62 -16.16
CA ARG A 28 6.36 15.22 -17.53
C ARG A 28 6.97 13.81 -17.47
N GLU A 29 6.64 13.02 -18.49
CA GLU A 29 7.33 11.77 -18.80
C GLU A 29 8.83 12.07 -18.91
N HIS A 30 9.58 11.74 -17.86
CA HIS A 30 11.03 11.83 -17.88
C HIS A 30 11.60 10.59 -18.56
N GLU A 31 12.55 10.85 -19.44
CA GLU A 31 13.33 9.91 -20.25
C GLU A 31 13.69 8.59 -19.56
N LEU A 32 13.63 7.55 -20.38
CA LEU A 32 13.70 6.13 -20.08
C LEU A 32 15.09 5.62 -19.67
N ASP A 33 15.96 6.45 -19.10
CA ASP A 33 17.40 6.14 -18.92
C ASP A 33 17.90 6.23 -17.46
N SER A 34 17.00 6.16 -16.49
CA SER A 34 17.39 5.91 -15.09
C SER A 34 17.66 4.42 -14.85
N PRO A 35 18.83 4.02 -14.30
CA PRO A 35 19.16 2.62 -14.02
C PRO A 35 18.33 1.98 -12.88
N SER A 36 17.47 2.76 -12.22
CA SER A 36 16.66 2.35 -11.06
C SER A 36 15.18 2.69 -11.26
N ARG A 37 14.32 1.68 -11.19
CA ARG A 37 12.90 1.76 -11.62
C ARG A 37 11.93 1.34 -10.51
N PHE A 38 11.56 2.26 -9.62
CA PHE A 38 10.50 1.98 -8.65
C PHE A 38 9.14 1.73 -9.36
N ILE A 39 8.46 0.62 -9.05
CA ILE A 39 7.20 0.23 -9.71
C ILE A 39 6.20 -0.23 -8.64
N ALA A 40 5.25 0.63 -8.27
CA ALA A 40 4.16 0.22 -7.40
C ALA A 40 3.12 -0.64 -8.15
N THR A 41 2.56 -1.66 -7.49
CA THR A 41 1.51 -2.51 -8.07
C THR A 41 0.67 -3.17 -7.00
N HIS A 42 -0.64 -3.33 -7.26
CA HIS A 42 -1.54 -4.15 -6.43
C HIS A 42 -1.81 -5.52 -7.04
N VAL A 43 -1.01 -5.96 -8.01
CA VAL A 43 -1.20 -7.26 -8.65
C VAL A 43 -0.88 -8.37 -7.64
N PRO A 44 -1.76 -9.36 -7.45
CA PRO A 44 -1.47 -10.54 -6.64
C PRO A 44 -0.21 -11.26 -7.15
N TYR A 45 0.59 -11.83 -6.24
CA TYR A 45 1.86 -12.47 -6.62
C TYR A 45 1.72 -13.50 -7.75
N PRO A 46 0.72 -14.42 -7.74
CA PRO A 46 0.56 -15.40 -8.82
C PRO A 46 0.39 -14.77 -10.21
N SER A 47 -0.22 -13.58 -10.27
CA SER A 47 -0.51 -12.85 -11.50
C SER A 47 0.62 -11.91 -11.94
N LEU A 48 1.73 -11.83 -11.19
CA LEU A 48 2.91 -11.09 -11.64
C LEU A 48 3.55 -11.77 -12.87
N PRO A 49 4.12 -10.99 -13.81
CA PRO A 49 4.86 -11.54 -14.94
C PRO A 49 6.00 -12.46 -14.49
N GLU A 50 6.27 -13.53 -15.24
CA GLU A 50 7.40 -14.42 -14.96
C GLU A 50 8.74 -13.68 -14.96
N SER A 51 8.88 -12.63 -15.77
CA SER A 51 10.07 -11.77 -15.76
C SER A 51 10.27 -11.08 -14.41
N VAL A 52 9.20 -10.70 -13.71
CA VAL A 52 9.28 -10.17 -12.35
C VAL A 52 9.57 -11.30 -11.38
N LYS A 53 8.84 -12.43 -11.45
CA LYS A 53 8.96 -13.58 -10.54
C LYS A 53 10.31 -14.32 -10.61
N SER A 54 11.02 -14.26 -11.72
CA SER A 54 12.35 -14.87 -11.92
C SER A 54 13.51 -13.88 -11.84
N CYS A 55 13.25 -12.57 -11.74
CA CYS A 55 14.33 -11.57 -11.70
C CYS A 55 15.17 -11.68 -10.42
N MET A 56 16.45 -12.02 -10.58
CA MET A 56 17.41 -12.15 -9.47
C MET A 56 17.76 -10.82 -8.81
N ASN A 57 17.72 -9.72 -9.56
CA ASN A 57 18.11 -8.39 -9.09
C ASN A 57 16.92 -7.50 -8.69
N CYS A 58 15.70 -8.07 -8.67
CA CYS A 58 14.48 -7.35 -8.33
C CYS A 58 14.06 -7.70 -6.90
N LYS A 59 13.94 -6.68 -6.05
CA LYS A 59 13.43 -6.80 -4.68
C LYS A 59 11.93 -6.49 -4.66
N VAL A 60 11.21 -7.13 -3.77
CA VAL A 60 9.77 -6.95 -3.57
C VAL A 60 9.54 -6.59 -2.12
N VAL A 61 8.79 -5.51 -1.88
CA VAL A 61 8.33 -5.16 -0.54
C VAL A 61 6.82 -5.24 -0.54
N TYR A 62 6.27 -6.15 0.26
CA TYR A 62 4.84 -6.26 0.43
C TYR A 62 4.45 -5.58 1.74
N LEU A 63 3.59 -4.56 1.68
CA LEU A 63 3.04 -3.97 2.89
C LEU A 63 1.77 -4.71 3.28
N CYS A 64 1.69 -5.09 4.55
CA CYS A 64 0.51 -5.72 5.09
C CYS A 64 -0.09 -4.87 6.21
N ARG A 65 -1.42 -4.89 6.31
CA ARG A 65 -2.18 -4.16 7.33
C ARG A 65 -3.19 -5.09 7.94
N ASN A 66 -3.55 -4.81 9.20
CA ASN A 66 -4.68 -5.46 9.85
C ASN A 66 -5.92 -5.50 8.92
N PRO A 67 -6.54 -6.68 8.70
CA PRO A 67 -7.63 -6.84 7.74
C PRO A 67 -8.82 -5.93 8.00
N LYS A 68 -9.16 -5.67 9.27
CA LYS A 68 -10.30 -4.82 9.65
C LYS A 68 -10.07 -3.35 9.27
N ASP A 69 -8.88 -2.84 9.57
CA ASP A 69 -8.49 -1.48 9.15
C ASP A 69 -8.36 -1.35 7.63
N ASN A 70 -7.88 -2.39 6.96
CA ASN A 70 -7.79 -2.45 5.52
C ASN A 70 -9.19 -2.37 4.88
N PHE A 71 -10.15 -3.18 5.38
CA PHE A 71 -11.54 -3.16 4.95
C PHE A 71 -12.17 -1.77 5.06
N ILE A 72 -12.07 -1.12 6.23
CA ILE A 72 -12.62 0.23 6.43
C ILE A 72 -11.98 1.25 5.50
N SER A 73 -10.67 1.13 5.27
CA SER A 73 -9.99 1.99 4.30
C SER A 73 -10.46 1.76 2.87
N LEU A 74 -10.72 0.51 2.47
CA LEU A 74 -11.24 0.16 1.14
C LEU A 74 -12.65 0.72 0.97
N TRP A 75 -13.54 0.47 1.94
CA TRP A 75 -14.94 0.89 1.89
C TRP A 75 -15.09 2.40 1.70
N HIS A 76 -14.37 3.20 2.49
CA HIS A 76 -14.35 4.66 2.32
C HIS A 76 -13.82 5.09 0.95
N PHE A 77 -12.78 4.42 0.45
CA PHE A 77 -12.18 4.76 -0.84
C PHE A 77 -13.13 4.44 -2.00
N ILE A 78 -13.74 3.25 -2.02
CA ILE A 78 -14.72 2.85 -3.05
C ILE A 78 -15.91 3.80 -3.06
N ASN A 79 -16.47 4.14 -1.90
CA ASN A 79 -17.61 5.07 -1.83
C ASN A 79 -17.24 6.47 -2.32
N LYS A 80 -16.00 6.91 -2.08
CA LYS A 80 -15.51 8.17 -2.65
C LYS A 80 -15.36 8.08 -4.17
N LEU A 81 -14.82 6.99 -4.71
CA LEU A 81 -14.74 6.80 -6.16
C LEU A 81 -16.13 6.76 -6.82
N ARG A 82 -17.10 6.08 -6.22
CA ARG A 82 -18.50 6.08 -6.67
C ARG A 82 -19.09 7.49 -6.69
N ALA A 83 -18.86 8.28 -5.64
CA ALA A 83 -19.31 9.66 -5.58
C ALA A 83 -18.64 10.55 -6.65
N LEU A 84 -17.37 10.33 -6.98
CA LEU A 84 -16.68 11.06 -8.05
C LEU A 84 -17.16 10.65 -9.45
N GLN A 85 -17.53 9.38 -9.64
CA GLN A 85 -18.13 8.88 -10.89
C GLN A 85 -19.54 9.42 -11.08
N ALA A 86 -20.32 9.56 -10.01
CA ALA A 86 -21.65 10.18 -10.02
C ALA A 86 -21.65 11.64 -10.52
N LEU A 87 -20.53 12.35 -10.39
CA LEU A 87 -20.36 13.72 -10.87
C LEU A 87 -19.98 13.79 -12.36
N GLN A 88 -19.72 12.65 -13.01
CA GLN A 88 -19.44 12.56 -14.44
C GLN A 88 -20.73 12.19 -15.17
N GLU A 89 -21.19 13.05 -16.07
CA GLU A 89 -22.54 13.01 -16.69
C GLU A 89 -22.84 11.72 -17.48
N ASP A 90 -21.83 10.93 -17.82
CA ASP A 90 -21.93 9.73 -18.67
C ASP A 90 -22.03 8.38 -17.92
N TYR A 91 -22.07 8.38 -16.58
CA TYR A 91 -22.08 7.14 -15.80
C TYR A 91 -23.37 6.92 -15.00
N ASN A 92 -23.87 5.69 -15.02
CA ASN A 92 -25.03 5.30 -14.23
C ASN A 92 -24.69 5.42 -12.73
N TYR A 93 -25.39 6.32 -12.03
CA TYR A 93 -25.17 6.59 -10.62
C TYR A 93 -25.30 5.30 -9.81
N SER A 94 -24.23 4.94 -9.10
CA SER A 94 -24.27 3.87 -8.11
C SER A 94 -24.30 4.50 -6.72
N ALA A 95 -25.34 4.20 -5.95
CA ALA A 95 -25.42 4.63 -4.55
C ALA A 95 -24.17 4.17 -3.77
N PRO A 96 -23.77 4.91 -2.72
CA PRO A 96 -22.73 4.46 -1.80
C PRO A 96 -23.07 3.08 -1.25
N LEU A 97 -22.08 2.20 -1.16
CA LEU A 97 -22.22 0.92 -0.48
C LEU A 97 -22.44 1.16 1.00
N SER A 98 -23.47 0.53 1.57
CA SER A 98 -23.54 0.32 3.01
C SER A 98 -22.31 -0.48 3.47
N ILE A 99 -22.01 -0.40 4.77
CA ILE A 99 -20.88 -1.13 5.32
C ILE A 99 -21.15 -2.64 5.30
N GLU A 100 -22.40 -3.05 5.45
CA GLU A 100 -22.86 -4.44 5.38
C GLU A 100 -22.66 -5.04 3.98
N GLU A 101 -23.08 -4.35 2.93
CA GLU A 101 -22.88 -4.78 1.54
C GLU A 101 -21.39 -4.86 1.20
N ALA A 102 -20.63 -3.84 1.58
CA ALA A 102 -19.19 -3.83 1.36
C ALA A 102 -18.49 -4.98 2.10
N LEU A 103 -18.94 -5.28 3.33
CA LEU A 103 -18.40 -6.38 4.12
C LEU A 103 -18.71 -7.73 3.47
N GLU A 104 -19.91 -7.90 2.91
CA GLU A 104 -20.29 -9.11 2.17
C GLU A 104 -19.38 -9.33 0.95
N PHE A 105 -19.19 -8.29 0.13
CA PHE A 105 -18.25 -8.33 -0.99
C PHE A 105 -16.83 -8.65 -0.55
N PHE A 106 -16.34 -8.02 0.53
CA PHE A 106 -15.01 -8.26 1.05
C PHE A 106 -14.84 -9.71 1.55
N CYS A 107 -15.80 -10.23 2.32
CA CYS A 107 -15.77 -11.58 2.87
C CYS A 107 -15.87 -12.67 1.78
N SER A 108 -16.67 -12.42 0.74
CA SER A 108 -16.78 -13.31 -0.43
C SER A 108 -15.58 -13.22 -1.38
N GLY A 109 -14.62 -12.34 -1.10
CA GLY A 109 -13.41 -12.14 -1.92
C GLY A 109 -13.63 -11.25 -3.15
N VAL A 110 -14.82 -10.70 -3.31
CA VAL A 110 -15.18 -9.79 -4.40
C VAL A 110 -14.72 -8.37 -4.06
N SER A 111 -13.46 -8.08 -4.36
CA SER A 111 -12.87 -6.75 -4.19
C SER A 111 -11.84 -6.46 -5.27
N ILE A 112 -11.50 -5.19 -5.46
CA ILE A 112 -10.45 -4.80 -6.41
C ILE A 112 -9.14 -5.45 -5.96
N PHE A 113 -8.53 -6.27 -6.83
CA PHE A 113 -7.37 -7.12 -6.54
C PHE A 113 -7.60 -8.21 -5.48
N GLY A 114 -8.86 -8.52 -5.16
CA GLY A 114 -9.21 -9.58 -4.22
C GLY A 114 -9.07 -10.99 -4.79
N PRO A 115 -9.22 -12.03 -3.94
CA PRO A 115 -9.50 -11.93 -2.51
C PRO A 115 -8.31 -11.44 -1.68
N PHE A 116 -8.56 -10.66 -0.63
CA PHE A 116 -7.52 -10.05 0.21
C PHE A 116 -6.57 -11.08 0.84
N TRP A 117 -7.12 -12.19 1.33
CA TRP A 117 -6.35 -13.26 2.01
C TRP A 117 -5.40 -13.96 1.03
N ASP A 118 -5.90 -14.37 -0.14
CA ASP A 118 -5.08 -15.02 -1.17
C ASP A 118 -3.98 -14.08 -1.67
N HIS A 119 -4.33 -12.80 -1.86
CA HIS A 119 -3.37 -11.78 -2.23
C HIS A 119 -2.23 -11.72 -1.20
N MET A 120 -2.55 -11.62 0.07
CA MET A 120 -1.57 -11.51 1.15
C MET A 120 -0.75 -12.80 1.32
N LEU A 121 -1.41 -13.95 1.32
CA LEU A 121 -0.77 -15.27 1.50
C LEU A 121 0.22 -15.56 0.37
N GLY A 122 -0.06 -15.13 -0.87
CA GLY A 122 0.87 -15.24 -1.98
C GLY A 122 2.21 -14.56 -1.69
N TYR A 123 2.18 -13.31 -1.23
CA TYR A 123 3.42 -12.60 -0.89
C TYR A 123 4.04 -13.09 0.44
N TRP A 124 3.22 -13.52 1.40
CA TRP A 124 3.70 -14.12 2.64
C TRP A 124 4.54 -15.38 2.37
N LYS A 125 4.00 -16.31 1.59
CA LYS A 125 4.71 -17.53 1.19
C LYS A 125 6.05 -17.23 0.52
N GLU A 126 6.05 -16.28 -0.41
CA GLU A 126 7.28 -15.91 -1.14
C GLU A 126 8.31 -15.20 -0.25
N SER A 127 7.85 -14.48 0.78
CA SER A 127 8.75 -13.90 1.78
C SER A 127 9.46 -14.96 2.64
N LEU A 128 8.80 -16.10 2.87
CA LEU A 128 9.40 -17.22 3.59
C LEU A 128 10.36 -18.01 2.69
N GLU A 129 10.00 -18.24 1.43
CA GLU A 129 10.83 -18.98 0.47
C GLU A 129 12.02 -18.19 -0.04
N LYS A 130 11.88 -16.86 -0.20
CA LYS A 130 12.88 -15.97 -0.82
C LYS A 130 13.07 -14.69 0.01
N PRO A 131 13.50 -14.79 1.29
CA PRO A 131 13.58 -13.64 2.20
C PRO A 131 14.61 -12.58 1.80
N HIS A 132 15.60 -12.92 0.97
CA HIS A 132 16.55 -11.97 0.39
C HIS A 132 15.93 -11.11 -0.73
N ARG A 133 14.76 -11.51 -1.23
CA ARG A 133 14.11 -10.92 -2.40
C ARG A 133 12.71 -10.39 -2.11
N VAL A 134 11.98 -10.97 -1.17
CA VAL A 134 10.63 -10.54 -0.79
C VAL A 134 10.61 -10.20 0.69
N LEU A 135 10.39 -8.93 1.01
CA LEU A 135 10.19 -8.44 2.36
C LEU A 135 8.69 -8.27 2.62
N PHE A 136 8.14 -9.04 3.55
CA PHE A 136 6.79 -8.83 4.04
C PHE A 136 6.82 -7.87 5.24
N LEU A 137 6.43 -6.62 5.00
CA LEU A 137 6.50 -5.54 5.98
C LEU A 137 5.23 -5.53 6.84
N ASN A 138 5.27 -6.26 7.95
CA ASN A 138 4.39 -6.07 9.11
C ASN A 138 5.13 -5.38 10.28
N GLN A 139 6.46 -5.31 10.24
CA GLN A 139 7.33 -4.67 11.24
C GLN A 139 8.36 -3.76 10.55
N ALA A 140 8.25 -2.45 10.77
CA ALA A 140 8.89 -1.39 9.99
C ALA A 140 10.44 -1.27 10.12
N LYS A 141 11.16 -2.26 10.65
CA LYS A 141 12.58 -2.08 11.06
C LYS A 141 13.64 -2.59 10.10
N ARG A 142 13.30 -3.08 8.90
CA ARG A 142 14.29 -3.71 8.00
C ARG A 142 14.27 -3.25 6.54
N LEU A 143 13.47 -2.23 6.21
CA LEU A 143 13.33 -1.80 4.83
C LEU A 143 14.66 -1.30 4.24
N ALA A 144 15.32 -0.39 4.94
CA ALA A 144 16.57 0.24 4.50
C ALA A 144 17.67 -0.79 4.21
N GLU A 145 17.91 -1.72 5.16
CA GLU A 145 18.84 -2.84 4.98
C GLU A 145 18.43 -3.73 3.81
N PHE A 146 17.16 -4.10 3.74
CA PHE A 146 16.63 -4.98 2.71
C PHE A 146 16.84 -4.38 1.32
N ILE A 147 16.66 -3.07 1.14
CA ILE A 147 16.89 -2.41 -0.15
C ILE A 147 18.37 -2.13 -0.45
N GLY A 148 19.29 -2.36 0.49
CA GLY A 148 20.72 -2.13 0.33
C GLY A 148 21.18 -0.71 0.71
N TYR A 149 20.36 0.02 1.47
CA TYR A 149 20.60 1.38 1.96
C TYR A 149 20.51 1.42 3.48
N GLY A 150 21.13 0.43 4.15
CA GLY A 150 21.26 0.45 5.61
C GLY A 150 21.97 1.73 6.09
N PHE A 151 21.62 2.19 7.28
CA PHE A 151 22.17 3.43 7.83
C PHE A 151 23.53 3.18 8.49
N SER A 152 24.48 4.07 8.25
CA SER A 152 25.74 4.12 8.98
C SER A 152 25.55 4.66 10.40
N ILE A 153 26.51 4.38 11.30
CA ILE A 153 26.50 4.91 12.68
C ILE A 153 26.45 6.45 12.69
N GLU A 154 27.13 7.10 11.73
CA GLU A 154 27.13 8.56 11.60
C GLU A 154 25.76 9.09 11.17
N GLU A 155 25.09 8.45 10.22
CA GLU A 155 23.74 8.85 9.80
C GLU A 155 22.73 8.70 10.94
N VAL A 156 22.85 7.61 11.71
CA VAL A 156 22.03 7.40 12.91
C VAL A 156 22.31 8.48 13.95
N SER A 157 23.58 8.77 14.25
CA SER A 157 23.93 9.80 15.26
C SER A 157 23.53 11.21 14.85
N ARG A 158 23.44 11.48 13.54
CA ARG A 158 22.95 12.74 12.97
C ARG A 158 21.43 12.85 12.87
N GLY A 159 20.69 11.80 13.27
CA GLY A 159 19.22 11.82 13.27
C GLY A 159 18.58 11.65 11.89
N VAL A 160 19.28 11.02 10.92
CA VAL A 160 18.77 10.85 9.55
C VAL A 160 17.49 10.00 9.52
N ILE A 161 17.40 9.00 10.40
CA ILE A 161 16.21 8.14 10.51
C ILE A 161 15.00 8.98 10.93
N GLU A 162 15.17 9.83 11.93
CA GLU A 162 14.15 10.73 12.45
C GLU A 162 13.70 11.74 11.39
N GLU A 163 14.63 12.28 10.59
CA GLU A 163 14.30 13.16 9.46
C GLU A 163 13.46 12.41 8.41
N ILE A 164 13.84 11.20 8.02
CA ILE A 164 13.08 10.38 7.07
C ILE A 164 11.69 10.07 7.63
N LEU A 165 11.59 9.67 8.90
CA LEU A 165 10.30 9.38 9.55
C LEU A 165 9.40 10.62 9.60
N HIS A 166 9.97 11.80 9.87
CA HIS A 166 9.26 13.06 9.83
C HIS A 166 8.75 13.39 8.42
N LEU A 167 9.60 13.28 7.40
CA LEU A 167 9.24 13.54 6.00
C LEU A 167 8.16 12.56 5.49
N CYS A 168 8.26 11.28 5.88
CA CYS A 168 7.31 10.23 5.52
C CYS A 168 6.09 10.18 6.44
N SER A 169 6.00 11.06 7.45
CA SER A 169 4.87 11.07 8.37
C SER A 169 3.58 11.41 7.64
N PHE A 170 2.47 10.85 8.11
CA PHE A 170 1.17 11.04 7.47
C PHE A 170 0.79 12.52 7.33
N GLN A 171 1.02 13.32 8.38
CA GLN A 171 0.71 14.75 8.39
C GLN A 171 1.56 15.50 7.37
N HIS A 172 2.86 15.19 7.31
CA HIS A 172 3.79 15.86 6.40
C HIS A 172 3.49 15.49 4.94
N LEU A 173 3.31 14.20 4.63
CA LEU A 173 2.91 13.75 3.29
C LEU A 173 1.57 14.34 2.85
N LYS A 174 0.55 14.36 3.73
CA LYS A 174 -0.74 14.98 3.42
C LYS A 174 -0.62 16.49 3.14
N ALA A 175 0.37 17.15 3.76
CA ALA A 175 0.59 18.59 3.64
C ALA A 175 1.35 19.00 2.37
N PHE A 176 2.07 18.07 1.71
CA PHE A 176 2.82 18.34 0.49
C PHE A 176 1.92 18.84 -0.65
N ASP A 177 2.41 19.80 -1.43
CA ASP A 177 1.65 20.46 -2.50
C ASP A 177 1.11 19.46 -3.54
N VAL A 178 1.96 18.54 -3.98
CA VAL A 178 1.60 17.42 -4.88
C VAL A 178 0.44 16.60 -4.34
N ASN A 179 0.32 16.42 -3.02
CA ASN A 179 -0.76 15.65 -2.42
C ASN A 179 -2.02 16.47 -2.17
N LYS A 180 -1.90 17.79 -1.96
CA LYS A 180 -3.06 18.70 -1.82
C LYS A 180 -3.71 19.03 -3.15
N ASN A 181 -2.89 19.35 -4.14
CA ASN A 181 -3.32 19.98 -5.39
C ASN A 181 -3.15 19.06 -6.61
N GLY A 182 -2.37 17.98 -6.48
CA GLY A 182 -2.18 17.03 -7.56
C GLY A 182 -3.39 16.14 -7.81
N THR A 183 -3.37 15.45 -8.95
CA THR A 183 -4.39 14.46 -9.32
C THR A 183 -3.74 13.17 -9.83
N PHE A 184 -4.37 12.05 -9.51
CA PHE A 184 -4.03 10.75 -10.04
C PHE A 184 -4.80 10.52 -11.34
N ARG A 185 -4.05 10.32 -12.44
CA ARG A 185 -4.57 10.11 -13.80
C ARG A 185 -5.59 11.17 -14.25
N GLY A 186 -5.47 12.39 -13.73
CA GLY A 186 -6.40 13.50 -14.03
C GLY A 186 -7.83 13.33 -13.50
N ARG A 187 -8.11 12.28 -12.70
CA ARG A 187 -9.50 11.94 -12.30
C ARG A 187 -9.74 12.03 -10.79
N VAL A 188 -8.77 11.65 -9.97
CA VAL A 188 -8.91 11.59 -8.51
C VAL A 188 -7.93 12.57 -7.89
N LYS A 189 -8.40 13.52 -7.07
CA LYS A 189 -7.48 14.42 -6.35
C LYS A 189 -6.60 13.61 -5.39
N ASN A 190 -5.31 13.93 -5.30
CA ASN A 190 -4.38 13.16 -4.46
C ASN A 190 -4.76 13.22 -2.97
N ILE A 191 -5.42 14.30 -2.54
CA ILE A 191 -5.86 14.48 -1.16
C ILE A 191 -6.86 13.38 -0.74
N GLU A 192 -7.55 12.78 -1.70
CA GLU A 192 -8.54 11.73 -1.45
C GLU A 192 -7.94 10.42 -0.95
N PHE A 193 -6.64 10.19 -1.18
CA PHE A 193 -5.89 9.04 -0.66
C PHE A 193 -5.51 9.21 0.84
N TYR A 194 -5.68 10.41 1.40
CA TYR A 194 -5.29 10.75 2.78
C TYR A 194 -6.50 10.89 3.72
N ARG A 195 -6.96 9.76 4.25
CA ARG A 195 -8.09 9.69 5.21
C ARG A 195 -7.68 10.07 6.65
N LYS A 196 -7.41 9.08 7.51
CA LYS A 196 -7.01 9.28 8.93
C LYS A 196 -5.54 8.92 9.22
N GLY A 197 -5.04 7.84 8.61
CA GLY A 197 -3.66 7.40 8.86
C GLY A 197 -3.45 6.71 10.21
N GLU A 198 -4.53 6.20 10.81
CA GLU A 198 -4.53 5.61 12.16
C GLU A 198 -4.71 4.09 12.14
N VAL A 199 -4.28 3.43 13.21
CA VAL A 199 -4.49 1.99 13.47
C VAL A 199 -5.67 1.83 14.42
N GLY A 200 -6.54 0.85 14.17
CA GLY A 200 -7.69 0.54 15.02
C GLY A 200 -8.93 1.38 14.74
N ASP A 201 -8.93 2.17 13.67
CA ASP A 201 -10.09 2.99 13.29
C ASP A 201 -11.30 2.13 12.95
N TRP A 202 -11.11 0.85 12.63
CA TRP A 202 -12.20 -0.11 12.47
C TRP A 202 -13.18 -0.19 13.65
N LYS A 203 -12.71 0.11 14.87
CA LYS A 203 -13.55 0.14 16.09
C LYS A 203 -14.67 1.18 16.03
N ASN A 204 -14.50 2.21 15.20
CA ASN A 204 -15.49 3.28 15.04
C ASN A 204 -16.62 2.91 14.05
N TYR A 205 -16.51 1.79 13.34
CA TYR A 205 -17.39 1.44 12.24
C TYR A 205 -17.97 0.04 12.35
N LEU A 206 -17.16 -0.95 12.76
CA LEU A 206 -17.58 -2.34 12.80
C LEU A 206 -18.31 -2.67 14.10
N THR A 207 -19.47 -3.31 13.97
CA THR A 207 -20.17 -3.89 15.11
C THR A 207 -19.42 -5.14 15.62
N PRO A 208 -19.63 -5.56 16.88
CA PRO A 208 -19.03 -6.78 17.41
C PRO A 208 -19.27 -8.02 16.53
N LEU A 209 -20.47 -8.14 15.96
CA LEU A 209 -20.81 -9.25 15.06
C LEU A 209 -20.00 -9.22 13.75
N MET A 210 -19.79 -8.05 13.17
CA MET A 210 -18.95 -7.88 11.97
C MET A 210 -17.49 -8.22 12.25
N VAL A 211 -16.99 -7.80 13.43
CA VAL A 211 -15.63 -8.10 13.88
C VAL A 211 -15.46 -9.61 14.05
N GLU A 212 -16.38 -10.27 14.75
CA GLU A 212 -16.35 -11.71 14.96
C GLU A 212 -16.39 -12.49 13.63
N ARG A 213 -17.24 -12.06 12.69
CA ARG A 213 -17.30 -12.66 11.34
C ARG A 213 -15.97 -12.54 10.62
N LEU A 214 -15.35 -11.35 10.62
CA LEU A 214 -14.05 -11.13 9.99
C LEU A 214 -12.95 -11.93 10.66
N ASP A 215 -12.91 -11.95 11.99
CA ASP A 215 -11.87 -12.65 12.74
C ASP A 215 -11.94 -14.16 12.53
N ARG A 216 -13.14 -14.75 12.51
CA ARG A 216 -13.33 -16.16 12.11
C ARG A 216 -12.82 -16.42 10.70
N LEU A 217 -13.26 -15.62 9.73
CA LEU A 217 -12.85 -15.79 8.34
C LEU A 217 -11.33 -15.65 8.16
N VAL A 218 -10.72 -14.65 8.78
CA VAL A 218 -9.26 -14.45 8.73
C VAL A 218 -8.54 -15.64 9.35
N ASN A 219 -8.98 -16.11 10.53
CA ASN A 219 -8.37 -17.28 11.16
C ASN A 219 -8.46 -18.53 10.28
N ASP A 220 -9.64 -18.79 9.70
CA ASP A 220 -9.86 -19.94 8.79
C ASP A 220 -8.97 -19.84 7.54
N LYS A 221 -8.85 -18.64 6.95
CA LYS A 221 -8.04 -18.43 5.74
C LYS A 221 -6.54 -18.47 6.01
N LEU A 222 -6.08 -18.06 7.19
CA LEU A 222 -4.67 -18.02 7.55
C LEU A 222 -4.20 -19.27 8.29
N GLN A 223 -5.10 -20.21 8.57
CA GLN A 223 -4.78 -21.44 9.27
C GLN A 223 -3.62 -22.18 8.56
N GLY A 224 -2.61 -22.56 9.33
CA GLY A 224 -1.43 -23.26 8.82
C GLY A 224 -0.40 -22.39 8.09
N SER A 225 -0.68 -21.10 7.85
CA SER A 225 0.28 -20.20 7.19
C SER A 225 1.37 -19.66 8.13
N GLY A 226 1.12 -19.66 9.44
CA GLY A 226 1.99 -19.01 10.44
C GLY A 226 1.89 -17.48 10.49
N LEU A 227 1.03 -16.87 9.67
CA LEU A 227 0.79 -15.41 9.68
C LEU A 227 -0.28 -15.05 10.73
N VAL A 228 0.01 -14.04 11.55
CA VAL A 228 -0.85 -13.58 12.67
C VAL A 228 -0.92 -12.04 12.71
N PHE A 229 -2.04 -11.49 13.19
CA PHE A 229 -2.33 -10.05 13.26
C PHE A 229 -2.68 -9.56 14.66
#